data_AF-A0A3P1T5X7-F1
#
_entry.id   AF-A0A3P1T5X7-F1
#
_cell.length_a   1.000
_cell.length_b   1.000
_cell.length_c   1.000
_cell.angle_alpha   90.00
_cell.angle_beta   90.00
_cell.angle_gamma   90.00
#
_symmetry.space_group_name_H-M   'P 1'
#
loop_
_entity.id
_entity.type
_entity.pdbx_description
1 polymer ?
#
loop_
_entity_poly.entity_id
_entity_poly.type
_entity_poly.pdbx_seq_one_letter_code
_entity_poly.pdbx_strand_id
1 'polypeptide(L)'
;MPRPATRVLTCLAALALTVGISACADGKPTKEELREALSSTMLNDEMSPEDRRTTEGTIDCFVDTLRSSMSADGLKALIAAANNPDAVEDPAEVMSEKDLTALAESGAKCTAEES
;
A
#
# COMPACT_ATOMS: atom_id res chain seq x y z
N MET A 1 -28.93 22.12 -48.99
CA MET A 1 -29.59 22.16 -47.67
C MET A 1 -29.81 20.72 -47.19
N PRO A 2 -29.32 20.35 -46.00
CA PRO A 2 -29.31 18.98 -45.50
C PRO A 2 -30.60 18.63 -44.72
N ARG A 3 -30.94 17.34 -44.67
CA ARG A 3 -31.78 16.74 -43.62
C ARG A 3 -31.20 15.38 -43.23
N PRO A 4 -30.70 15.19 -42.00
CA PRO A 4 -30.39 13.88 -41.46
C PRO A 4 -31.51 13.41 -40.50
N ALA A 5 -32.19 12.35 -40.89
CA ALA A 5 -32.92 11.43 -40.02
C ALA A 5 -32.63 10.05 -40.63
N THR A 6 -32.13 9.04 -39.92
CA THR A 6 -32.73 8.46 -38.73
C THR A 6 -31.69 7.59 -38.05
N ARG A 7 -31.76 7.60 -36.72
CA ARG A 7 -31.07 6.75 -35.75
C ARG A 7 -31.05 5.27 -36.16
N VAL A 8 -29.87 4.65 -36.08
CA VAL A 8 -29.76 3.27 -35.60
C VAL A 8 -28.67 3.27 -34.53
N LEU A 9 -29.13 3.41 -33.29
CA LEU A 9 -28.33 3.25 -32.09
C LEU A 9 -28.17 1.74 -31.87
N THR A 10 -27.12 1.14 -32.46
CA THR A 10 -26.79 -0.26 -32.17
C THR A 10 -25.99 -0.29 -30.89
N CYS A 11 -26.66 -0.62 -29.79
CA CYS A 11 -26.03 -1.12 -28.57
C CYS A 11 -25.17 -2.34 -28.93
N LEU A 12 -23.86 -2.20 -28.84
CA LEU A 12 -22.95 -3.32 -28.65
C LEU A 12 -22.40 -3.23 -27.24
N ALA A 13 -22.98 -4.10 -26.41
CA ALA A 13 -22.50 -4.43 -25.09
C ALA A 13 -21.09 -5.05 -25.16
N ALA A 14 -20.49 -5.10 -23.98
CA ALA A 14 -19.32 -5.90 -23.61
C ALA A 14 -17.96 -5.28 -23.94
N LEU A 15 -17.43 -4.57 -22.95
CA LEU A 15 -16.13 -4.91 -22.35
C LEU A 15 -16.17 -4.43 -20.89
N ALA A 16 -16.82 -5.24 -20.06
CA ALA A 16 -16.65 -5.19 -18.61
C ALA A 16 -15.27 -5.78 -18.28
N LEU A 17 -14.23 -4.95 -18.44
CA LEU A 17 -13.01 -5.04 -17.65
C LEU A 17 -13.05 -3.86 -16.70
N THR A 18 -13.95 -3.92 -15.73
CA THR A 18 -13.87 -3.12 -14.51
C THR A 18 -12.73 -3.69 -13.65
N VAL A 19 -11.50 -3.64 -14.15
CA VAL A 19 -10.33 -3.56 -13.28
C VAL A 19 -10.28 -2.11 -12.84
N GLY A 20 -10.49 -1.89 -11.55
CA GLY A 20 -10.83 -0.61 -10.92
C GLY A 20 -10.17 0.61 -11.55
N ILE A 21 -10.95 1.35 -12.34
CA ILE A 21 -10.68 2.76 -12.60
C ILE A 21 -11.20 3.52 -11.37
N SER A 22 -10.53 3.38 -10.21
CA SER A 22 -10.63 4.39 -9.17
C SER A 22 -9.73 5.53 -9.58
N ALA A 23 -10.29 6.40 -10.41
CA ALA A 23 -9.76 7.72 -10.69
C ALA A 23 -9.50 8.46 -9.35
N CYS A 24 -8.33 9.10 -9.27
CA CYS A 24 -7.89 10.01 -8.20
C CYS A 24 -7.53 9.40 -6.84
N ALA A 25 -6.72 8.34 -6.81
CA ALA A 25 -5.84 8.09 -5.66
C ALA A 25 -4.45 8.65 -6.00
N ASP A 26 -3.76 9.29 -5.06
CA ASP A 26 -2.41 9.86 -5.14
C ASP A 26 -1.29 8.90 -5.62
N GLY A 27 -1.62 7.77 -6.25
CA GLY A 27 -0.72 6.67 -6.58
C GLY A 27 -0.23 5.90 -5.35
N LYS A 28 -0.65 6.32 -4.14
CA LYS A 28 -0.29 5.69 -2.87
C LYS A 28 -1.06 4.38 -2.67
N PRO A 29 -0.39 3.30 -2.22
CA PRO A 29 -1.05 2.08 -1.77
C PRO A 29 -2.13 2.36 -0.73
N THR A 30 -3.14 1.50 -0.72
CA THR A 30 -4.20 1.50 0.29
C THR A 30 -3.66 1.13 1.66
N LYS A 31 -4.40 1.49 2.71
CA LYS A 31 -4.05 1.04 4.07
C LYS A 31 -4.05 -0.48 4.17
N GLU A 32 -4.95 -1.13 3.44
CA GLU A 32 -5.13 -2.58 3.44
C GLU A 32 -3.94 -3.30 2.77
N GLU A 33 -3.50 -2.84 1.59
CA GLU A 33 -2.29 -3.36 0.93
C GLU A 33 -1.04 -3.21 1.81
N LEU A 34 -0.89 -2.07 2.50
CA LEU A 34 0.23 -1.84 3.41
C LEU A 34 0.14 -2.72 4.66
N ARG A 35 -1.06 -2.88 5.23
CA ARG A 35 -1.31 -3.74 6.39
C ARG A 35 -0.97 -5.19 6.06
N GLU A 36 -1.39 -5.68 4.90
CA GLU A 36 -1.14 -7.04 4.45
C GLU A 36 0.36 -7.32 4.31
N ALA A 37 1.11 -6.44 3.64
CA ALA A 37 2.55 -6.58 3.46
C ALA A 37 3.34 -6.53 4.79
N LEU A 38 2.95 -5.64 5.71
CA LEU A 38 3.57 -5.60 7.03
C LEU A 38 3.21 -6.83 7.87
N SER A 39 1.95 -7.29 7.79
CA SER A 39 1.49 -8.50 8.48
C SER A 39 2.23 -9.74 8.00
N SER A 40 2.46 -9.90 6.70
CA SER A 40 3.21 -11.04 6.16
C SER A 40 4.67 -11.06 6.61
N THR A 41 5.22 -9.91 6.96
CA THR A 41 6.61 -9.78 7.40
C THR A 41 6.76 -9.90 8.91
N MET A 42 5.82 -9.31 9.67
CA MET A 42 5.91 -9.18 11.11
C MET A 42 5.13 -10.25 11.87
N LEU A 43 4.06 -10.81 11.31
CA LEU A 43 3.28 -11.86 11.97
C LEU A 43 3.78 -13.25 11.59
N ASN A 44 3.81 -14.15 12.57
CA ASN A 44 4.08 -15.57 12.39
C ASN A 44 2.97 -16.38 13.07
N ASP A 45 2.71 -17.59 12.59
CA ASP A 45 1.75 -18.54 13.15
C ASP A 45 2.18 -19.13 14.50
N GLU A 46 3.48 -19.07 14.83
CA GLU A 46 4.00 -19.54 16.12
C GLU A 46 3.87 -18.52 17.27
N MET A 47 3.35 -17.32 16.99
CA MET A 47 3.18 -16.28 18.00
C MET A 47 2.09 -16.61 19.01
N SER A 48 2.30 -16.20 20.27
CA SER A 48 1.22 -16.25 21.26
C SER A 48 0.08 -15.28 20.88
N PRO A 49 -1.16 -15.52 21.32
CA PRO A 49 -2.26 -14.59 21.08
C PRO A 49 -2.04 -13.18 21.67
N GLU A 50 -1.17 -13.07 22.68
CA GLU A 50 -0.79 -11.78 23.27
C GLU A 50 0.19 -11.04 22.35
N ASP A 51 1.29 -11.69 21.98
CA ASP A 51 2.30 -11.12 21.07
C ASP A 51 1.73 -10.76 19.71
N ARG A 52 0.81 -11.59 19.17
CA ARG A 52 0.11 -11.30 17.93
C ARG A 52 -0.71 -10.01 18.02
N ARG A 53 -1.46 -9.80 19.12
CA ARG A 53 -2.27 -8.58 19.31
C ARG A 53 -1.41 -7.33 19.44
N THR A 54 -0.29 -7.44 20.16
CA THR A 54 0.69 -6.37 20.28
C THR A 54 1.26 -6.02 18.90
N THR A 55 1.70 -7.03 18.15
CA THR A 55 2.28 -6.85 16.81
C THR A 55 1.26 -6.27 15.83
N GLU A 56 0.00 -6.71 15.87
CA GLU A 56 -1.10 -6.12 15.08
C GLU A 56 -1.30 -4.63 15.41
N GLY A 57 -1.21 -4.24 16.68
CA GLY A 57 -1.25 -2.84 17.11
C GLY A 57 -0.08 -2.02 16.57
N THR A 58 1.13 -2.58 16.60
CA THR A 58 2.32 -1.97 16.00
C THR A 58 2.16 -1.81 14.49
N ILE A 59 1.66 -2.83 13.79
CA ILE A 59 1.37 -2.77 12.34
C ILE A 59 0.38 -1.64 12.03
N ASP A 60 -0.68 -1.49 12.82
CA ASP A 60 -1.65 -0.42 12.62
C ASP A 60 -1.04 0.97 12.79
N CYS A 61 -0.17 1.14 13.80
CA CYS A 61 0.60 2.38 13.97
C CYS A 61 1.49 2.67 12.75
N PHE A 62 2.17 1.65 12.21
CA PHE A 62 2.99 1.78 11.01
C PHE A 62 2.15 2.17 9.80
N VAL A 63 1.03 1.50 9.55
CA VAL A 63 0.15 1.78 8.41
C VAL A 63 -0.31 3.24 8.41
N ASP A 64 -0.73 3.73 9.58
CA ASP A 64 -1.19 5.11 9.73
C ASP A 64 -0.07 6.13 9.57
N THR A 65 1.09 5.87 10.18
CA THR A 65 2.22 6.81 10.16
C THR A 65 2.86 6.86 8.77
N LEU A 66 3.22 5.70 8.21
CA LEU A 66 3.92 5.58 6.91
C LEU A 66 3.07 6.14 5.76
N ARG A 67 1.75 5.85 5.72
CA ARG A 67 0.88 6.36 4.65
C ARG A 67 0.81 7.90 4.66
N SER A 68 0.89 8.49 5.84
CA SER A 68 0.88 9.95 6.04
C SER A 68 2.22 10.60 5.69
N SER A 69 3.33 9.98 6.08
CA SER A 69 4.67 10.58 5.99
C SER A 69 5.44 10.25 4.71
N MET A 70 5.22 9.09 4.11
CA MET A 70 5.96 8.62 2.94
C MET A 70 5.32 9.01 1.61
N SER A 71 6.13 9.02 0.56
CA SER A 71 5.72 9.14 -0.83
C SER A 71 4.99 7.88 -1.32
N ALA A 72 4.26 8.00 -2.44
CA ALA A 72 3.62 6.85 -3.08
C ALA A 72 4.62 5.78 -3.51
N ASP A 73 5.76 6.20 -4.04
CA ASP A 73 6.76 5.26 -4.57
C ASP A 73 7.57 4.63 -3.45
N GLY A 74 7.85 5.35 -2.36
CA GLY A 74 8.44 4.78 -1.15
C GLY A 74 7.56 3.70 -0.51
N LEU A 75 6.24 3.91 -0.47
CA LEU A 75 5.29 2.91 0.03
C LEU A 75 5.24 1.67 -0.86
N LYS A 76 5.28 1.83 -2.19
CA LYS A 76 5.34 0.69 -3.13
C LYS A 76 6.65 -0.07 -2.99
N ALA A 77 7.77 0.62 -2.84
CA ALA A 77 9.08 0.00 -2.60
C ALA A 77 9.07 -0.81 -1.31
N LEU A 78 8.49 -0.27 -0.23
CA LEU A 78 8.33 -1.00 1.04
C LEU A 78 7.49 -2.27 0.87
N ILE A 79 6.34 -2.19 0.20
CA ILE A 79 5.49 -3.35 -0.08
C ILE A 79 6.22 -4.37 -0.95
N ALA A 80 6.97 -3.92 -1.96
CA ALA A 80 7.75 -4.79 -2.82
C ALA A 80 8.85 -5.54 -2.04
N ALA A 81 9.56 -4.84 -1.14
CA ALA A 81 10.56 -5.43 -0.26
C ALA A 81 9.94 -6.41 0.75
N ALA A 82 8.76 -6.12 1.28
CA ALA A 82 8.04 -7.02 2.19
C ALA A 82 7.57 -8.31 1.50
N ASN A 83 7.06 -8.20 0.27
CA ASN A 83 6.56 -9.34 -0.49
C ASN A 83 7.68 -10.18 -1.13
N ASN A 84 8.79 -9.55 -1.52
CA ASN A 84 9.92 -10.19 -2.17
C ASN A 84 11.24 -9.59 -1.65
N PRO A 85 11.66 -9.96 -0.42
CA PRO A 85 12.89 -9.42 0.18
C PRO A 85 14.14 -9.71 -0.66
N ASP A 86 14.13 -10.80 -1.44
CA ASP A 86 15.23 -11.17 -2.34
C ASP A 86 15.25 -10.37 -3.66
N ALA A 87 14.16 -9.67 -4.00
CA ALA A 87 14.03 -8.94 -5.26
C ALA A 87 14.49 -7.47 -5.17
N VAL A 88 14.76 -6.98 -3.96
CA VAL A 88 15.19 -5.60 -3.71
C VAL A 88 16.60 -5.64 -3.14
N GLU A 89 17.61 -5.51 -4.03
CA GLU A 89 19.03 -5.55 -3.64
C GLU A 89 19.40 -4.42 -2.66
N ASP A 90 18.73 -3.27 -2.74
CA ASP A 90 18.81 -2.21 -1.72
C ASP A 90 17.53 -1.33 -1.71
N PRO A 91 16.68 -1.43 -0.67
CA PRO A 91 15.50 -0.55 -0.55
C PRO A 91 15.89 0.93 -0.48
N ALA A 92 17.09 1.26 0.01
CA ALA A 92 17.59 2.62 0.08
C ALA A 92 17.99 3.20 -1.29
N GLU A 93 18.25 2.36 -2.29
CA GLU A 93 18.47 2.82 -3.67
C GLU A 93 17.15 3.17 -4.38
N VAL A 94 16.03 2.61 -3.93
CA VAL A 94 14.69 2.81 -4.52
C VAL A 94 13.90 3.88 -3.76
N MET A 95 14.17 4.04 -2.46
CA MET A 95 13.47 4.98 -1.57
C MET A 95 14.23 6.31 -1.44
N SER A 96 13.49 7.42 -1.39
CA SER A 96 14.11 8.71 -1.12
C SER A 96 14.62 8.79 0.32
N GLU A 97 15.62 9.64 0.60
CA GLU A 97 16.12 9.88 1.96
C GLU A 97 14.98 10.30 2.93
N LYS A 98 14.00 11.04 2.41
CA LYS A 98 12.80 11.41 3.16
C LYS A 98 11.94 10.20 3.53
N ASP A 99 11.78 9.24 2.62
CA ASP A 99 11.02 8.02 2.87
C ASP A 99 11.74 7.11 3.86
N LEU A 100 13.07 7.02 3.76
CA LEU A 100 13.90 6.29 4.73
C LEU A 100 13.82 6.91 6.12
N THR A 101 13.87 8.23 6.21
CA THR A 101 13.71 8.97 7.47
C THR A 101 12.32 8.75 8.05
N ALA A 102 11.28 8.86 7.24
CA ALA A 102 9.89 8.61 7.65
C ALA A 102 9.69 7.17 8.16
N LEU A 103 10.35 6.19 7.54
CA LEU A 103 10.33 4.79 8.01
C LEU A 103 11.02 4.64 9.37
N ALA A 104 12.20 5.23 9.54
CA ALA A 104 12.94 5.20 10.81
C ALA A 104 12.18 5.90 11.95
N GLU A 105 11.61 7.08 11.69
CA GLU A 105 10.77 7.81 12.64
C GLU A 105 9.49 7.04 13.00
N SER A 106 8.88 6.37 12.03
CA SER A 106 7.72 5.51 12.27
C SER A 106 8.09 4.33 13.15
N GLY A 107 9.27 3.73 12.93
CA GLY A 107 9.80 2.68 13.81
C GLY A 107 9.97 3.18 15.23
N ALA A 108 10.70 4.27 15.42
CA ALA A 108 10.90 4.88 16.73
C ALA A 108 9.58 5.23 17.42
N LYS A 109 8.56 5.69 16.68
CA LYS A 109 7.25 6.03 17.23
C LYS A 109 6.43 4.80 17.61
N CYS A 110 6.35 3.81 16.72
CA CYS A 110 5.44 2.67 16.85
C CYS A 110 6.00 1.53 17.71
N THR A 111 7.32 1.52 17.99
CA THR A 111 7.94 0.55 18.90
C THR A 111 8.35 1.15 20.24
N ALA A 112 8.33 2.47 20.41
CA ALA A 112 8.67 3.11 21.69
C ALA A 112 7.53 3.09 22.73
N GLU A 113 6.30 2.74 22.35
CA GLU A 113 5.20 2.56 23.32
C GLU A 113 5.29 1.22 24.10
N GLU A 114 6.34 0.43 23.88
CA GLU A 114 6.60 -0.85 24.57
C GLU A 114 7.70 -0.76 25.66
N SER A 115 7.94 0.41 26.26
CA SER A 115 8.88 0.59 27.39
C SER A 115 8.23 1.13 28.65
#